data_AF-A0A8S8ZDG2-F1
#
_entry.id   AF-A0A8S8ZDG2-F1
#
_cell.length_a   1.000
_cell.length_b   1.000
_cell.length_c   1.000
_cell.angle_alpha   90.00
_cell.angle_beta   90.00
_cell.angle_gamma   90.00
#
_symmetry.space_group_name_H-M   'P 1'
#
loop_
_entity.id
_entity.type
_entity.pdbx_description
1 polymer ?
#
loop_
_entity_poly.entity_id
_entity_poly.type
_entity_poly.pdbx_seq_one_letter_code
_entity_poly.pdbx_strand_id
1 'polypeptide(L)'
;MGESQSLRDLPSGTVANIAIILMVSVLAIIQLKAVIQPLVIAILLFLLIRPAAQWLEERPIIQKYGHPLMPYGVLVVILFVVMWMASQLLYSNLTAFTDEIPGLTDQLNSKLSWLEGLELWGYSFDVSGLTALLSLDTINEYLTGFVGSLASFTASAVTVLIFLLFIILEAETLPRRLKAAYPEDADRVQAVASSSGEGINTYV
;
A
#
# COMPACT_ATOMS: atom_id res chain seq x y z
N MET A 1 -12.43 46.53 -16.67
CA MET A 1 -11.31 45.91 -17.40
C MET A 1 -10.16 45.81 -16.42
N GLY A 2 -9.83 44.62 -15.94
CA GLY A 2 -8.72 44.42 -14.98
C GLY A 2 -7.40 44.26 -15.73
N GLU A 3 -6.42 45.09 -15.41
CA GLU A 3 -5.06 44.96 -15.93
C GLU A 3 -4.49 43.59 -15.54
N SER A 4 -4.08 42.79 -16.52
CA SER A 4 -3.38 41.53 -16.27
C SER A 4 -1.94 41.85 -15.89
N GLN A 5 -1.63 41.87 -14.59
CA GLN A 5 -0.25 41.98 -14.12
C GLN A 5 0.54 40.73 -14.55
N SER A 6 1.67 40.95 -15.22
CA SER A 6 2.55 39.88 -15.70
C SER A 6 3.54 39.51 -14.61
N LEU A 7 3.99 38.24 -14.57
CA LEU A 7 5.02 37.78 -13.63
C LEU A 7 6.35 38.57 -13.72
N ARG A 8 6.53 39.33 -14.82
CA ARG A 8 7.67 40.23 -15.05
C ARG A 8 7.59 41.55 -14.27
N ASP A 9 6.41 41.94 -13.82
CA ASP A 9 6.18 43.22 -13.13
C ASP A 9 6.34 43.10 -11.59
N LEU A 10 6.62 41.88 -11.11
CA LEU A 10 6.82 41.60 -9.70
C LEU A 10 8.24 42.00 -9.24
N PRO A 11 8.40 42.54 -8.01
CA PRO A 11 9.71 42.82 -7.45
C PRO A 11 10.59 41.56 -7.45
N SER A 12 11.85 41.69 -7.85
CA SER A 12 12.80 40.57 -7.96
C SER A 12 12.92 39.76 -6.65
N GLY A 13 12.81 40.42 -5.49
CA GLY A 13 12.80 39.76 -4.18
C GLY A 13 11.57 38.87 -3.96
N THR A 14 10.39 39.27 -4.43
CA THR A 14 9.17 38.45 -4.34
C THR A 14 9.28 37.21 -5.24
N VAL A 15 9.79 37.38 -6.47
CA VAL A 15 10.02 36.28 -7.39
C VAL A 15 11.05 35.29 -6.83
N ALA A 16 12.14 35.78 -6.25
CA ALA A 16 13.15 34.95 -5.60
C ALA A 16 12.58 34.18 -4.40
N ASN A 17 11.79 34.83 -3.54
CA ASN A 17 11.16 34.17 -2.39
C ASN A 17 10.18 33.07 -2.84
N ILE A 18 9.36 33.33 -3.86
CA ILE A 18 8.46 32.33 -4.42
C ILE A 18 9.25 31.14 -4.98
N ALA A 19 10.32 31.41 -5.72
CA ALA A 19 11.18 30.36 -6.29
C ALA A 19 11.83 29.50 -5.19
N ILE A 20 12.32 30.12 -4.11
CA ILE A 20 12.90 29.41 -2.97
C ILE A 20 11.84 28.56 -2.27
N ILE A 21 10.66 29.11 -1.97
CA ILE A 21 9.57 28.37 -1.32
C ILE A 21 9.15 27.17 -2.18
N LEU A 22 9.03 27.36 -3.50
CA LEU A 22 8.66 26.29 -4.43
C LEU A 22 9.73 25.21 -4.47
N MET A 23 11.02 25.59 -4.55
CA MET A 23 12.14 24.66 -4.51
C MET A 23 12.15 23.84 -3.21
N VAL A 24 12.03 24.50 -2.06
CA VAL A 24 11.98 23.84 -0.75
C VAL A 24 10.76 22.92 -0.66
N SER A 25 9.60 23.34 -1.17
CA SER A 25 8.38 22.54 -1.17
C SER A 25 8.54 21.27 -2.02
N VAL A 26 9.14 21.36 -3.21
CA VAL A 26 9.41 20.20 -4.08
C VAL A 26 10.38 19.24 -3.41
N LEU A 27 11.48 19.74 -2.83
CA LEU A 27 12.44 18.92 -2.10
C LEU A 27 11.80 18.25 -0.88
N ALA A 28 10.96 18.97 -0.14
CA ALA A 28 10.20 18.43 0.97
C ALA A 28 9.30 17.28 0.50
N ILE A 29 8.50 17.48 -0.56
CA ILE A 29 7.62 16.43 -1.11
C ILE A 29 8.42 15.19 -1.55
N ILE A 30 9.56 15.36 -2.22
CA ILE A 30 10.41 14.23 -2.64
C ILE A 30 10.87 13.42 -1.41
N GLN A 31 11.35 14.10 -0.36
CA GLN A 31 11.83 13.44 0.85
C GLN A 31 10.69 12.81 1.66
N LEU A 32 9.54 13.49 1.72
CA LEU A 32 8.34 13.05 2.41
C LEU A 32 7.57 11.98 1.63
N LYS A 33 7.90 11.69 0.36
CA LYS A 33 7.22 10.67 -0.46
C LYS A 33 7.13 9.33 0.26
N ALA A 34 8.21 8.91 0.92
CA ALA A 34 8.28 7.65 1.67
C ALA A 34 7.28 7.58 2.84
N VAL A 35 6.78 8.72 3.31
CA VAL A 35 5.84 8.86 4.42
C VAL A 35 4.42 9.17 3.90
N ILE A 36 4.32 10.08 2.94
CA ILE A 36 3.05 10.51 2.32
C ILE A 36 2.36 9.32 1.65
N GLN A 37 3.09 8.49 0.91
CA GLN A 37 2.49 7.38 0.18
C GLN A 37 1.82 6.36 1.13
N PRO A 38 2.48 5.85 2.19
CA PRO A 38 1.81 5.01 3.19
C PRO A 38 0.64 5.69 3.90
N LEU A 39 0.77 6.99 4.21
CA LEU A 39 -0.30 7.76 4.86
C LEU A 39 -1.55 7.84 3.98
N VAL A 40 -1.41 8.15 2.69
CA VAL A 40 -2.54 8.22 1.75
C VAL A 40 -3.23 6.85 1.65
N ILE A 41 -2.46 5.77 1.53
CA ILE A 41 -3.01 4.41 1.51
C ILE A 41 -3.76 4.12 2.82
N ALA A 42 -3.19 4.50 3.97
CA ALA A 42 -3.83 4.31 5.26
C ALA A 42 -5.15 5.10 5.39
N ILE A 43 -5.24 6.32 4.85
CA ILE A 43 -6.50 7.09 4.80
C ILE A 43 -7.53 6.37 3.94
N LEU A 44 -7.14 5.87 2.76
CA LEU A 44 -8.05 5.11 1.90
C LEU A 44 -8.54 3.83 2.58
N LEU A 45 -7.65 3.11 3.26
CA LEU A 45 -8.01 1.93 4.04
C LEU A 45 -8.93 2.28 5.22
N PHE A 46 -8.68 3.38 5.93
CA PHE A 46 -9.56 3.84 7.00
C PHE A 46 -10.97 4.12 6.48
N LEU A 47 -11.09 4.78 5.33
CA LEU A 47 -12.38 5.02 4.68
C LEU A 47 -13.07 3.71 4.27
N LEU A 48 -12.31 2.71 3.80
CA LEU A 48 -12.83 1.39 3.42
C LEU A 48 -13.28 0.58 4.65
N ILE A 49 -12.55 0.67 5.76
CA ILE A 49 -12.83 -0.08 7.00
C ILE A 49 -14.02 0.54 7.74
N ARG A 50 -14.25 1.85 7.63
CA ARG A 50 -15.33 2.56 8.33
C ARG A 50 -16.73 1.92 8.17
N PRO A 51 -17.26 1.65 6.96
CA PRO A 51 -18.57 1.00 6.82
C PRO A 51 -18.57 -0.42 7.41
N ALA A 52 -17.48 -1.17 7.25
CA ALA A 52 -17.34 -2.50 7.85
C ALA A 52 -17.31 -2.44 9.39
N ALA A 53 -16.71 -1.40 9.95
CA ALA A 53 -16.65 -1.15 11.39
C ALA A 53 -18.04 -0.81 11.93
N GLN A 54 -18.81 0.02 11.22
CA GLN A 54 -20.20 0.35 11.59
C GLN A 54 -21.10 -0.89 11.58
N TRP A 55 -21.00 -1.71 10.53
CA TRP A 55 -21.70 -2.99 10.47
C TRP A 55 -21.36 -3.92 11.66
N LEU A 56 -20.10 -3.89 12.09
CA LEU A 56 -19.64 -4.69 13.23
C LEU A 56 -20.11 -4.10 14.58
N GLU A 57 -20.23 -2.77 14.67
CA GLU A 57 -20.80 -2.06 15.82
C GLU A 57 -22.28 -2.40 16.03
N GLU A 58 -23.05 -2.60 14.96
CA GLU A 58 -24.46 -3.04 15.03
C GLU A 58 -24.64 -4.44 15.63
N ARG A 59 -23.56 -5.22 15.80
CA ARG A 59 -23.64 -6.55 16.42
C ARG A 59 -23.86 -6.43 17.94
N PRO A 60 -24.80 -7.21 18.51
CA PRO A 60 -25.17 -7.09 19.93
C PRO A 60 -24.02 -7.42 20.90
N ILE A 61 -23.02 -8.17 20.45
CA ILE A 61 -21.82 -8.51 21.23
C ILE A 61 -20.95 -7.25 21.44
N ILE A 62 -20.86 -6.37 20.45
CA ILE A 62 -20.02 -5.16 20.51
C ILE A 62 -20.75 -4.02 21.21
N GLN A 63 -22.05 -3.82 20.94
CA GLN A 63 -22.86 -2.83 21.66
C GLN A 63 -22.87 -3.02 23.18
N LYS A 64 -22.80 -4.26 23.65
CA LYS A 64 -22.91 -4.57 25.07
C LYS A 64 -21.60 -4.37 25.86
N TYR A 65 -20.45 -4.40 25.19
CA TYR A 65 -19.12 -4.43 25.86
C TYR A 65 -18.07 -3.51 25.23
N GLY A 66 -18.38 -2.77 24.16
CA GLY A 66 -17.40 -2.09 23.33
C GLY A 66 -17.25 -0.59 23.61
N HIS A 67 -16.00 -0.14 23.75
CA HIS A 67 -15.61 1.25 23.50
C HIS A 67 -15.84 1.58 22.01
N PRO A 68 -16.14 2.83 21.62
CA PRO A 68 -16.31 3.23 20.20
C PRO A 68 -15.17 2.85 19.25
N LEU A 69 -13.97 2.54 19.78
CA LEU A 69 -12.79 2.11 19.02
C LEU A 69 -12.68 0.59 18.83
N MET A 70 -13.46 -0.20 19.57
CA MET A 70 -13.38 -1.66 19.55
C MET A 70 -13.64 -2.26 18.15
N PRO A 71 -14.64 -1.81 17.36
CA PRO A 71 -14.88 -2.36 16.02
C PRO A 71 -13.66 -2.21 15.10
N TYR A 72 -13.02 -1.05 15.12
CA TYR A 72 -11.82 -0.77 14.32
C TYR A 72 -10.63 -1.63 14.76
N GLY A 73 -10.43 -1.77 16.08
CA GLY A 73 -9.38 -2.64 16.63
C GLY A 73 -9.56 -4.11 16.22
N VAL A 74 -10.80 -4.63 16.26
CA VAL A 74 -11.11 -5.99 15.83
C VAL A 74 -10.79 -6.19 14.35
N LEU A 75 -11.15 -5.23 13.48
CA LEU A 75 -10.85 -5.33 12.04
C LEU A 75 -9.35 -5.30 11.75
N VAL A 76 -8.57 -4.49 12.48
CA VAL A 76 -7.11 -4.50 12.37
C VAL A 76 -6.53 -5.85 12.81
N VAL A 77 -7.02 -6.42 13.92
CA VAL A 77 -6.59 -7.75 14.38
C VAL A 77 -6.93 -8.83 13.36
N ILE A 78 -8.14 -8.82 12.79
CA ILE A 78 -8.53 -9.75 11.73
C ILE A 78 -7.59 -9.64 10.53
N LEU A 79 -7.23 -8.41 10.13
CA LEU A 79 -6.29 -8.17 9.04
C LEU A 79 -4.91 -8.78 9.34
N PHE A 80 -4.39 -8.62 10.57
CA PHE A 80 -3.15 -9.26 10.99
C PHE A 80 -3.24 -10.79 10.96
N VAL A 81 -4.36 -11.37 11.41
CA VAL A 81 -4.57 -12.82 11.37
C VAL A 81 -4.59 -13.34 9.94
N VAL A 82 -5.30 -12.66 9.03
CA VAL A 82 -5.35 -13.03 7.61
C VAL A 82 -3.97 -12.92 6.97
N MET A 83 -3.23 -11.84 7.23
CA MET A 83 -1.86 -11.67 6.72
C MET A 83 -0.92 -12.76 7.27
N TRP A 84 -1.05 -13.10 8.55
CA TRP A 84 -0.24 -14.15 9.16
C TRP A 84 -0.55 -15.52 8.54
N MET A 85 -1.83 -15.87 8.37
CA MET A 85 -2.23 -17.11 7.69
C MET A 85 -1.72 -17.16 6.25
N ALA A 86 -1.87 -16.06 5.49
CA ALA A 86 -1.35 -15.95 4.13
C ALA A 86 0.17 -16.13 4.10
N SER A 87 0.89 -15.55 5.07
CA SER A 87 2.35 -15.72 5.20
C SER A 87 2.74 -17.17 5.48
N GLN A 88 2.01 -17.88 6.35
CA GLN A 88 2.28 -19.30 6.61
C GLN A 88 2.06 -20.16 5.36
N LEU A 89 0.95 -19.95 4.65
CA LEU A 89 0.66 -20.66 3.41
C LEU A 89 1.71 -20.36 2.35
N LEU A 90 2.09 -19.09 2.18
CA LEU A 90 3.09 -18.72 1.21
C LEU A 90 4.45 -19.34 1.55
N TYR A 91 4.86 -19.29 2.82
CA TYR A 91 6.10 -19.91 3.28
C TYR A 91 6.13 -21.42 2.99
N SER A 92 5.07 -22.16 3.33
CA SER A 92 5.03 -23.61 3.09
C SER A 92 5.10 -23.96 1.60
N ASN A 93 4.38 -23.21 0.75
CA ASN A 93 4.38 -23.43 -0.69
C ASN A 93 5.72 -23.06 -1.33
N LEU A 94 6.36 -21.97 -0.88
CA LEU A 94 7.68 -21.58 -1.36
C LEU A 94 8.76 -22.59 -0.96
N THR A 95 8.71 -23.11 0.27
CA THR A 95 9.65 -24.15 0.72
C THR A 95 9.48 -25.42 -0.11
N ALA A 96 8.24 -25.91 -0.25
CA ALA A 96 7.95 -27.09 -1.06
C ALA A 96 8.40 -26.92 -2.52
N PHE A 97 8.10 -25.77 -3.13
CA PHE A 97 8.58 -25.45 -4.47
C PHE A 97 10.10 -25.42 -4.54
N THR A 98 10.77 -24.77 -3.58
CA THR A 98 12.23 -24.64 -3.54
C THR A 98 12.92 -26.00 -3.45
N ASP A 99 12.38 -26.91 -2.64
CA ASP A 99 12.92 -28.27 -2.47
C ASP A 99 12.76 -29.12 -3.74
N GLU A 100 11.70 -28.86 -4.53
CA GLU A 100 11.42 -29.59 -5.77
C GLU A 100 12.16 -29.03 -7.00
N ILE A 101 12.72 -27.81 -6.94
CA ILE A 101 13.39 -27.15 -8.07
C ILE A 101 14.41 -28.04 -8.79
N PRO A 102 15.37 -28.69 -8.11
CA PRO A 102 16.36 -29.52 -8.81
C PRO A 102 15.69 -30.62 -9.65
N GLY A 103 14.69 -31.30 -9.07
CA GLY A 103 13.95 -32.36 -9.76
C GLY A 103 13.05 -31.84 -10.88
N LEU A 104 12.49 -30.63 -10.74
CA LEU A 104 11.69 -29.98 -11.78
C LEU A 104 12.57 -29.52 -12.95
N THR A 105 13.73 -28.93 -12.66
CA THR A 105 14.73 -28.51 -13.66
C THR A 105 15.25 -29.71 -14.44
N ASP A 106 15.57 -30.82 -13.79
CA ASP A 106 16.02 -32.04 -14.47
C ASP A 106 14.95 -32.61 -15.42
N GLN A 107 13.69 -32.66 -14.96
CA GLN A 107 12.57 -33.11 -15.79
C GLN A 107 12.34 -32.19 -16.99
N LEU A 108 12.37 -30.87 -16.80
CA LEU A 108 12.20 -29.90 -17.88
C LEU A 108 13.35 -29.95 -18.89
N ASN A 109 14.60 -30.04 -18.41
CA ASN A 109 15.76 -30.20 -19.27
C ASN A 109 15.67 -31.48 -20.10
N SER A 110 15.20 -32.59 -19.53
CA SER A 110 15.00 -33.84 -20.28
C SER A 110 13.98 -33.70 -21.43
N LYS A 111 12.91 -32.90 -21.22
CA LYS A 111 11.89 -32.63 -22.25
C LYS A 111 12.42 -31.68 -23.33
N LEU A 112 13.25 -30.70 -22.94
CA LEU A 112 13.90 -29.79 -23.88
C LEU A 112 14.92 -30.51 -24.74
N SER A 113 15.75 -31.39 -24.17
CA SER A 113 16.69 -32.22 -24.94
C SER A 113 15.95 -33.17 -25.90
N TRP A 114 14.77 -33.68 -25.51
CA TRP A 114 13.92 -34.44 -26.43
C TRP A 114 13.42 -33.59 -27.60
N LEU A 115 13.00 -32.34 -27.34
CA LEU A 115 12.57 -31.40 -28.38
C LEU A 115 13.70 -30.98 -29.32
N GLU A 116 14.89 -30.77 -28.80
CA GLU A 116 16.09 -30.45 -29.58
C GLU A 116 16.49 -31.60 -30.51
N GLY A 117 16.25 -32.85 -30.07
CA GLY A 117 16.44 -34.04 -30.89
C GLY A 117 15.38 -34.27 -31.98
N LEU A 118 14.31 -33.47 -32.04
CA LEU A 118 13.31 -33.55 -33.11
C LEU A 118 13.74 -32.65 -34.28
N GLU A 119 14.22 -33.27 -35.34
CA GLU A 119 14.51 -32.59 -36.61
C GLU A 119 13.27 -32.66 -37.51
N LEU A 120 12.59 -31.52 -37.73
CA LEU A 120 11.45 -31.42 -38.63
C LEU A 120 11.90 -30.77 -39.94
N TRP A 121 11.84 -31.52 -41.04
CA TRP A 121 12.19 -31.03 -42.39
C TRP A 121 13.58 -30.34 -42.46
N GLY A 122 14.56 -30.83 -41.70
CA GLY A 122 15.94 -30.30 -41.69
C GLY A 122 16.14 -29.03 -40.87
N TYR A 123 15.15 -28.60 -40.10
CA TYR A 123 15.29 -27.55 -39.09
C TYR A 123 15.38 -28.18 -37.70
N SER A 124 16.40 -27.80 -36.93
CA SER A 124 16.53 -28.12 -35.50
C SER A 124 15.91 -27.02 -34.64
N PHE A 125 15.39 -27.39 -33.48
CA PHE A 125 14.90 -26.44 -32.48
C PHE A 125 16.05 -26.05 -31.55
N ASP A 126 16.48 -24.78 -31.60
CA ASP A 126 17.44 -24.25 -30.63
C ASP A 126 16.71 -23.96 -29.31
N VAL A 127 16.96 -24.79 -28.30
CA VAL A 127 16.39 -24.67 -26.95
C VAL A 127 17.37 -24.02 -25.97
N SER A 128 18.56 -23.60 -26.42
CA SER A 128 19.64 -23.07 -25.56
C SER A 128 19.19 -21.88 -24.71
N GLY A 129 18.34 -21.00 -25.28
CA GLY A 129 17.75 -19.88 -24.56
C GLY A 129 16.78 -20.30 -23.46
N LEU A 130 16.01 -21.39 -23.65
CA LEU A 130 15.10 -21.91 -22.64
C LEU A 130 15.85 -22.63 -21.52
N THR A 131 16.88 -23.42 -21.84
CA THR A 131 17.71 -24.09 -20.84
C THR A 131 18.47 -23.08 -19.96
N ALA A 132 18.89 -21.94 -20.52
CA ALA A 132 19.54 -20.87 -19.75
C ALA A 132 18.58 -20.23 -18.72
N LEU A 133 17.30 -20.05 -19.10
CA LEU A 133 16.26 -19.53 -18.21
C LEU A 133 15.87 -20.52 -17.10
N LEU A 134 15.99 -21.82 -17.37
CA LEU A 134 15.70 -22.90 -16.41
C LEU A 134 16.92 -23.34 -15.60
N SER A 135 18.06 -22.69 -15.78
CA SER A 135 19.25 -22.98 -14.96
C SER A 135 18.98 -22.67 -13.49
N LEU A 136 19.61 -23.45 -12.60
CA LEU A 136 19.45 -23.29 -11.16
C LEU A 136 19.81 -21.88 -10.68
N ASP A 137 20.84 -21.28 -11.28
CA ASP A 137 21.27 -19.91 -10.95
C ASP A 137 20.19 -18.88 -11.30
N THR A 138 19.62 -18.95 -12.50
CA THR A 138 18.54 -18.06 -12.93
C THR A 138 17.29 -18.23 -12.05
N ILE A 139 16.92 -19.47 -11.71
CA ILE A 139 15.77 -19.73 -10.83
C ILE A 139 16.02 -19.19 -9.42
N ASN A 140 17.24 -19.36 -8.88
CA ASN A 140 17.61 -18.81 -7.58
C ASN A 140 17.59 -17.27 -7.57
N GLU A 141 18.00 -16.62 -8.66
CA GLU A 141 17.89 -15.16 -8.81
C GLU A 141 16.42 -14.71 -8.77
N TYR A 142 15.54 -15.37 -9.52
CA TYR A 142 14.10 -15.09 -9.50
C TYR A 142 13.48 -15.32 -8.11
N LEU A 143 13.84 -16.41 -7.43
CA LEU A 143 13.38 -16.70 -6.06
C LEU A 143 13.85 -15.63 -5.09
N THR A 144 15.12 -15.25 -5.14
CA THR A 144 15.70 -14.22 -4.27
C THR A 144 15.05 -12.87 -4.52
N GLY A 145 14.83 -12.51 -5.79
CA GLY A 145 14.10 -11.31 -6.19
C GLY A 145 12.65 -11.31 -5.68
N PHE A 146 11.97 -12.44 -5.78
CA PHE A 146 10.62 -12.62 -5.25
C PHE A 146 10.58 -12.42 -3.72
N VAL A 147 11.48 -13.08 -2.98
CA VAL A 147 11.60 -12.92 -1.51
C VAL A 147 11.90 -11.46 -1.16
N GLY A 148 12.78 -10.79 -1.90
CA GLY A 148 13.07 -9.36 -1.73
C GLY A 148 11.83 -8.48 -1.96
N SER A 149 11.06 -8.76 -3.01
CA SER A 149 9.81 -8.04 -3.28
C SER A 149 8.78 -8.25 -2.17
N LEU A 150 8.65 -9.47 -1.66
CA LEU A 150 7.74 -9.82 -0.56
C LEU A 150 8.15 -9.12 0.74
N ALA A 151 9.45 -9.08 1.04
CA ALA A 151 9.98 -8.37 2.20
C ALA A 151 9.69 -6.85 2.11
N SER A 152 9.93 -6.25 0.94
CA SER A 152 9.65 -4.82 0.72
C SER A 152 8.16 -4.49 0.80
N PHE A 153 7.30 -5.35 0.24
CA PHE A 153 5.84 -5.25 0.37
C PHE A 153 5.43 -5.34 1.84
N THR A 154 5.97 -6.29 2.59
CA THR A 154 5.65 -6.49 4.02
C THR A 154 6.07 -5.27 4.84
N ALA A 155 7.28 -4.74 4.64
CA ALA A 155 7.74 -3.53 5.32
C ALA A 155 6.84 -2.32 5.01
N SER A 156 6.42 -2.19 3.75
CA SER A 156 5.48 -1.15 3.31
C SER A 156 4.11 -1.33 3.97
N ALA A 157 3.59 -2.56 4.01
CA ALA A 157 2.32 -2.89 4.63
C ALA A 157 2.33 -2.58 6.14
N VAL A 158 3.39 -2.96 6.86
CA VAL A 158 3.55 -2.63 8.28
C VAL A 158 3.52 -1.11 8.51
N THR A 159 4.21 -0.35 7.66
CA THR A 159 4.22 1.13 7.73
C THR A 159 2.80 1.70 7.52
N VAL A 160 2.06 1.19 6.53
CA VAL A 160 0.66 1.57 6.28
C VAL A 160 -0.22 1.23 7.50
N LEU A 161 -0.04 0.05 8.10
CA LEU A 161 -0.81 -0.38 9.27
C LEU A 161 -0.55 0.49 10.49
N ILE A 162 0.70 0.94 10.70
CA ILE A 162 1.03 1.89 11.76
C ILE A 162 0.29 3.21 11.53
N PHE A 163 0.33 3.77 10.32
CA PHE A 163 -0.44 4.98 10.00
C PHE A 163 -1.94 4.80 10.17
N LEU A 164 -2.47 3.65 9.75
CA LEU A 164 -3.87 3.32 9.91
C LEU A 164 -4.26 3.31 11.40
N LEU A 165 -3.44 2.71 12.25
CA LEU A 165 -3.65 2.70 13.70
C LEU A 165 -3.64 4.13 14.27
N PHE A 166 -2.68 4.97 13.86
CA PHE A 166 -2.65 6.38 14.25
C PHE A 166 -3.90 7.13 13.81
N ILE A 167 -4.36 6.92 12.57
CA ILE A 167 -5.57 7.56 12.04
C ILE A 167 -6.80 7.12 12.85
N ILE A 168 -6.93 5.83 13.16
CA ILE A 168 -8.05 5.31 13.96
C ILE A 168 -8.06 5.94 15.36
N LEU A 169 -6.91 6.00 16.04
CA LEU A 169 -6.80 6.60 17.38
C LEU A 169 -7.02 8.11 17.36
N GLU A 170 -6.46 8.80 16.36
CA GLU A 170 -6.56 10.24 16.26
C GLU A 170 -7.97 10.66 15.85
N ALA A 171 -8.68 9.90 15.01
CA ALA A 171 -10.04 10.24 14.53
C ALA A 171 -11.03 10.56 15.67
N GLU A 172 -10.90 9.92 16.83
CA GLU A 172 -11.74 10.22 18.00
C GLU A 172 -11.30 11.48 18.76
N THR A 173 -10.00 11.77 18.80
CA THR A 173 -9.43 12.85 19.61
C THR A 173 -9.19 14.16 18.84
N LEU A 174 -9.09 14.09 17.51
CA LEU A 174 -8.86 15.21 16.60
C LEU A 174 -9.92 16.30 16.75
N PRO A 175 -11.24 16.00 16.79
CA PRO A 175 -12.26 17.04 16.97
C PRO A 175 -12.10 17.80 18.29
N ARG A 176 -11.73 17.09 19.37
CA ARG A 176 -11.53 17.70 20.69
C ARG A 176 -10.29 18.61 20.70
N ARG A 177 -9.19 18.19 20.06
CA ARG A 177 -7.97 19.00 19.94
C ARG A 177 -8.18 20.21 19.03
N LEU A 178 -8.90 20.03 17.92
CA LEU A 178 -9.24 21.11 17.00
C LEU A 178 -10.11 22.16 17.69
N LYS A 179 -11.11 21.74 18.47
CA LYS A 179 -11.97 22.65 19.25
C LYS A 179 -11.22 23.38 20.37
N ALA A 180 -10.21 22.75 20.96
CA ALA A 180 -9.36 23.39 21.96
C ALA A 180 -8.38 24.41 21.34
N ALA A 181 -7.86 24.14 20.13
CA ALA A 181 -6.88 25.00 19.46
C ALA A 181 -7.53 26.16 18.67
N TYR A 182 -8.70 25.93 18.07
CA TYR A 182 -9.41 26.88 17.21
C TYR A 182 -10.90 26.96 17.58
N PRO A 183 -11.24 27.50 18.77
CA PRO A 183 -12.61 27.46 19.29
C PRO A 183 -13.64 28.19 18.41
N GLU A 184 -13.24 29.24 17.68
CA GLU A 184 -14.16 30.02 16.83
C GLU A 184 -14.42 29.38 15.45
N ASP A 185 -13.45 28.64 14.90
CA ASP A 185 -13.55 28.01 13.57
C ASP A 185 -13.88 26.51 13.62
N ALA A 186 -13.74 25.87 14.79
CA ALA A 186 -13.92 24.43 14.95
C ALA A 186 -15.31 23.96 14.52
N ASP A 187 -16.36 24.72 14.86
CA ASP A 187 -17.74 24.34 14.51
C ASP A 187 -17.99 24.43 12.99
N ARG A 188 -17.33 25.38 12.28
CA ARG A 188 -17.39 25.47 10.80
C ARG A 188 -16.66 24.31 10.14
N VAL A 189 -15.46 23.98 10.61
CA VAL A 189 -14.68 22.84 10.08
C VAL A 189 -15.40 21.52 10.34
N GLN A 190 -16.03 21.36 11.51
CA GLN A 190 -16.80 20.17 11.86
C GLN A 190 -18.05 20.00 10.99
N ALA A 191 -18.75 21.09 10.66
CA ALA A 191 -19.91 21.05 9.75
C ALA A 191 -19.55 20.62 8.31
N VAL A 192 -18.39 21.06 7.81
CA VAL A 192 -17.88 20.64 6.49
C VAL A 192 -17.43 19.18 6.50
N ALA A 193 -16.78 18.73 7.58
CA ALA A 193 -16.37 17.34 7.74
C ALA A 193 -17.56 16.38 7.88
N SER A 194 -18.61 16.77 8.63
CA SER A 194 -19.81 15.93 8.83
C SER A 194 -20.60 15.76 7.54
N SER A 195 -20.82 16.83 6.78
CA SER A 195 -21.51 16.79 5.49
C SER A 195 -20.76 15.96 4.44
N SER A 196 -19.41 15.99 4.46
CA SER A 196 -18.59 15.11 3.62
C SER A 196 -18.71 13.64 4.05
N GLY A 197 -18.89 13.37 5.34
CA GLY A 197 -19.09 12.03 5.88
C GLY A 197 -20.47 11.42 5.56
N GLU A 198 -21.53 12.23 5.61
CA GLU A 198 -22.90 11.81 5.25
C GLU A 198 -23.05 11.47 3.76
N GLY A 199 -22.36 12.22 2.89
CA GLY A 199 -22.36 11.96 1.44
C GLY A 199 -21.76 10.59 1.07
N ILE A 200 -20.81 10.08 1.86
CA ILE A 200 -20.21 8.75 1.64
C ILE A 200 -21.15 7.63 2.10
N ASN A 201 -21.93 7.87 3.17
CA ASN A 201 -22.86 6.88 3.72
C ASN A 201 -24.22 6.82 3.00
N THR A 202 -24.50 7.75 2.09
CA THR A 202 -25.74 7.76 1.29
C THR A 202 -25.70 6.78 0.12
N TYR A 203 -24.52 6.25 -0.23
CA TYR A 203 -24.30 5.38 -1.40
C TYR A 203 -23.68 4.01 -1.06
N VAL A 204 -23.67 3.62 0.22
CA VAL A 204 -23.33 2.27 0.70
C VAL A 204 -24.50 1.74 1.50
#